data_AF-A0A3C1Y8T3-F1
#
_entry.id   AF-A0A3C1Y8T3-F1
#
_cell.length_a   1.000
_cell.length_b   1.000
_cell.length_c   1.000
_cell.angle_alpha   90.00
_cell.angle_beta   90.00
_cell.angle_gamma   90.00
#
_symmetry.space_group_name_H-M   'P 1'
#
loop_
_entity.id
_entity.type
_entity.pdbx_description
1 polymer ?
#
loop_
_entity_poly.entity_id
_entity_poly.type
_entity_poly.pdbx_seq_one_letter_code
_entity_poly.pdbx_strand_id
1 'polypeptide(L)'
;NQINNVLGFPYIFRAALDCRASTINEEMKVAAATAIAALAHEPVPDEMAMAYGDRELKFGREYILPKPFDKRLLTSVTPAIVRAAMESGVARHPIDDFDHYGRYLEEIMCANDSLIKYLAQTHDSCACNPYR
;
A
#
# COMPACT_ATOMS: atom_id res chain seq x y z
N ASN A 1 17.03 4.73 4.93
CA ASN A 1 16.70 3.53 4.10
C ASN A 1 16.57 2.28 4.98
N GLN A 2 15.40 2.03 5.55
CA GLN A 2 15.12 0.77 6.24
C GLN A 2 14.55 -0.22 5.24
N ILE A 3 15.23 -1.34 5.01
CA ILE A 3 14.70 -2.44 4.21
C ILE A 3 13.82 -3.27 5.14
N ASN A 4 12.51 -3.25 4.91
CA ASN A 4 11.56 -4.03 5.69
C ASN A 4 10.51 -4.64 4.75
N ASN A 5 10.23 -5.93 4.94
CA ASN A 5 9.21 -6.66 4.20
C ASN A 5 7.79 -6.13 4.41
N VAL A 6 7.59 -5.25 5.39
CA VAL A 6 6.33 -4.51 5.59
C VAL A 6 5.88 -3.77 4.33
N LEU A 7 6.81 -3.42 3.44
CA LEU A 7 6.52 -2.77 2.16
C LEU A 7 6.00 -3.74 1.09
N GLY A 8 6.19 -5.06 1.25
CA GLY A 8 5.83 -6.06 0.24
C GLY A 8 4.67 -6.95 0.68
N PHE A 9 4.74 -7.53 1.87
CA PHE A 9 3.78 -8.56 2.30
C PHE A 9 2.32 -8.11 2.26
N PRO A 10 1.92 -6.94 2.79
CA PRO A 10 0.51 -6.55 2.80
C PRO A 10 -0.10 -6.53 1.39
N TYR A 11 0.65 -6.00 0.41
CA TYR A 11 0.15 -5.79 -0.94
C TYR A 11 0.17 -7.06 -1.80
N ILE A 12 1.18 -7.93 -1.60
CA ILE A 12 1.23 -9.24 -2.26
C ILE A 12 0.08 -10.13 -1.77
N PHE A 13 -0.19 -10.15 -0.47
CA PHE A 13 -1.32 -10.92 0.05
C PHE A 13 -2.65 -10.34 -0.41
N ARG A 14 -2.80 -9.01 -0.42
CA ARG A 14 -4.01 -8.36 -0.95
C ARG A 14 -4.27 -8.77 -2.40
N ALA A 15 -3.27 -8.65 -3.26
CA ALA A 15 -3.37 -9.02 -4.66
C ALA A 15 -3.71 -10.51 -4.85
N ALA A 16 -3.01 -11.39 -4.11
CA ALA A 16 -3.26 -12.82 -4.17
C ALA A 16 -4.69 -13.20 -3.74
N LEU A 17 -5.22 -12.52 -2.72
CA LEU A 17 -6.60 -12.72 -2.26
C LEU A 17 -7.62 -12.19 -3.27
N ASP A 18 -7.37 -11.02 -3.84
CA ASP A 18 -8.29 -10.38 -4.80
C ASP A 18 -8.46 -11.20 -6.08
N CYS A 19 -7.36 -11.69 -6.66
CA CYS A 19 -7.41 -12.52 -7.86
C CYS A 19 -7.52 -14.03 -7.58
N ARG A 20 -7.69 -14.40 -6.31
CA ARG A 20 -7.73 -15.80 -5.82
C ARG A 20 -6.57 -16.66 -6.35
N ALA A 21 -5.36 -16.10 -6.34
CA ALA A 21 -4.17 -16.77 -6.81
C ALA A 21 -4.02 -18.16 -6.17
N SER A 22 -3.61 -19.15 -6.95
CA SER A 22 -3.31 -20.50 -6.45
C SER A 22 -2.01 -20.55 -5.67
N THR A 23 -1.07 -19.66 -5.99
CA THR A 23 0.25 -19.54 -5.35
C THR A 23 0.78 -18.11 -5.52
N ILE A 24 1.74 -17.72 -4.66
CA ILE A 24 2.54 -16.51 -4.84
C ILE A 24 3.85 -16.94 -5.52
N ASN A 25 4.01 -16.63 -6.80
CA ASN A 25 5.18 -17.01 -7.61
C ASN A 25 6.22 -15.88 -7.72
N GLU A 26 7.29 -16.12 -8.47
CA GLU A 26 8.39 -15.17 -8.65
C GLU A 26 7.97 -13.95 -9.48
N GLU A 27 7.10 -14.14 -10.48
CA GLU A 27 6.56 -13.07 -11.31
C GLU A 27 5.83 -12.02 -10.46
N MET A 28 5.01 -12.46 -9.51
CA MET A 28 4.33 -11.59 -8.54
C MET A 28 5.33 -10.82 -7.65
N LYS A 29 6.41 -11.47 -7.20
CA LYS A 29 7.44 -10.82 -6.35
C LYS A 29 8.22 -9.77 -7.13
N VAL A 30 8.60 -10.07 -8.38
CA VAL A 30 9.31 -9.14 -9.26
C VAL A 30 8.41 -7.94 -9.59
N ALA A 31 7.14 -8.17 -9.86
CA ALA A 31 6.16 -7.10 -10.08
C ALA A 31 6.02 -6.19 -8.85
N ALA A 32 5.95 -6.78 -7.65
CA ALA A 32 5.91 -6.02 -6.40
C ALA A 32 7.15 -5.14 -6.22
N ALA A 33 8.34 -5.70 -6.41
CA ALA A 33 9.60 -4.97 -6.27
C ALA A 33 9.72 -3.83 -7.29
N THR A 34 9.32 -4.09 -8.54
CA THR A 34 9.35 -3.10 -9.62
C THR A 34 8.36 -1.96 -9.37
N ALA A 35 7.15 -2.27 -8.90
CA ALA A 35 6.15 -1.25 -8.58
C ALA A 35 6.55 -0.39 -7.38
N ILE A 36 7.15 -0.98 -6.35
CA ILE A 36 7.68 -0.23 -5.20
C ILE A 36 8.82 0.71 -5.64
N ALA A 37 9.73 0.22 -6.49
CA ALA A 37 10.81 1.03 -7.03
C ALA A 37 10.27 2.19 -7.87
N ALA A 38 9.31 1.93 -8.77
CA ALA A 38 8.66 2.96 -9.58
C ALA A 38 8.00 4.03 -8.70
N LEU A 39 7.25 3.62 -7.67
CA LEU A 39 6.62 4.54 -6.73
C LEU A 39 7.63 5.39 -5.95
N ALA A 40 8.80 4.84 -5.61
CA ALA A 40 9.86 5.59 -4.93
C ALA A 40 10.41 6.74 -5.80
N HIS A 41 10.35 6.61 -7.12
CA HIS A 41 10.75 7.65 -8.07
C HIS A 41 9.68 8.71 -8.30
N GLU A 42 8.42 8.44 -7.94
CA GLU A 42 7.34 9.40 -8.08
C GLU A 42 7.39 10.48 -6.98
N PRO A 43 7.07 11.74 -7.32
CA PRO A 43 7.02 12.81 -6.33
C PRO A 43 6.00 12.48 -5.24
N VAL A 44 6.42 12.62 -3.98
CA VAL A 44 5.52 12.43 -2.84
C VAL A 44 4.63 13.67 -2.70
N PRO A 45 3.30 13.53 -2.58
CA PRO A 45 2.41 14.66 -2.35
C PRO A 45 2.78 15.43 -1.06
N ASP A 46 2.65 16.76 -1.10
CA ASP A 46 3.07 17.65 0.00
C ASP A 46 2.39 17.31 1.34
N GLU A 47 1.12 16.93 1.31
CA GLU A 47 0.37 16.53 2.51
C GLU A 47 1.02 15.34 3.24
N MET A 48 1.58 14.40 2.47
CA MET A 48 2.26 13.23 3.01
C MET A 48 3.67 13.59 3.49
N ALA A 49 4.39 14.44 2.76
CA ALA A 49 5.70 14.95 3.19
C ALA A 49 5.61 15.67 4.55
N MET A 50 4.57 16.49 4.74
CA MET A 50 4.31 17.17 6.02
C MET A 50 4.03 16.18 7.17
N ALA A 51 3.28 15.10 6.92
CA ALA A 51 2.97 14.09 7.93
C ALA A 51 4.21 13.34 8.45
N TYR A 52 5.24 13.19 7.61
CA TYR A 52 6.51 12.56 7.98
C TYR A 52 7.55 13.55 8.52
N GLY A 53 7.24 14.85 8.60
CA GLY A 53 8.14 15.90 9.10
C GLY A 53 9.29 16.26 8.16
N ASP A 54 9.33 15.67 6.96
CA ASP A 54 10.40 15.84 5.98
C ASP A 54 9.94 16.81 4.86
N ARG A 55 10.66 17.92 4.67
CA ARG A 55 10.27 18.95 3.70
C ARG A 55 10.53 18.59 2.23
N GLU A 56 11.31 17.55 1.95
CA GLU A 56 11.55 17.04 0.59
C GLU A 56 11.78 15.52 0.60
N LEU A 57 10.70 14.74 0.53
CA LEU A 57 10.80 13.32 0.22
C LEU A 57 10.99 13.17 -1.30
N LYS A 58 12.24 13.22 -1.75
CA LYS A 58 12.64 13.00 -3.15
C LYS A 58 13.55 11.79 -3.25
N PHE A 59 13.40 11.01 -4.32
CA PHE A 59 14.31 9.90 -4.59
C PHE A 59 15.77 10.35 -4.55
N GLY A 60 16.57 9.70 -3.72
CA GLY A 60 17.94 10.10 -3.47
C GLY A 60 18.61 9.25 -2.40
N ARG A 61 19.83 9.62 -2.02
CA ARG A 61 20.64 8.86 -1.05
C ARG A 61 19.91 8.57 0.26
N GLU A 62 19.02 9.47 0.67
CA GLU A 62 18.30 9.41 1.94
C GLU A 62 16.88 8.82 1.81
N TYR A 63 16.37 8.68 0.58
CA TYR A 63 15.04 8.15 0.26
C TYR A 63 15.11 7.25 -0.98
N ILE A 64 15.34 5.96 -0.75
CA ILE A 64 15.42 4.93 -1.81
C ILE A 64 14.16 4.05 -1.84
N LEU A 65 13.39 4.05 -0.74
CA LEU A 65 12.17 3.25 -0.60
C LEU A 65 11.04 4.11 -0.03
N PRO A 66 9.78 3.88 -0.46
CA PRO A 66 8.62 4.53 0.14
C PRO A 66 8.51 4.21 1.64
N LYS A 67 7.82 5.08 2.38
CA LYS A 67 7.57 4.82 3.80
C LYS A 67 6.49 3.73 3.94
N PRO A 68 6.52 2.88 4.99
CA PRO A 68 5.57 1.77 5.20
C PRO A 68 4.08 2.13 5.15
N PHE A 69 3.72 3.37 5.52
CA PHE A 69 2.34 3.84 5.55
C PHE A 69 2.05 4.83 4.41
N ASP A 70 2.82 4.76 3.32
CA ASP A 70 2.50 5.49 2.09
C ASP A 70 1.22 4.89 1.47
N LYS A 71 0.16 5.69 1.43
CA LYS A 71 -1.16 5.27 0.94
C LYS A 71 -1.13 4.83 -0.53
N ARG A 72 -0.19 5.39 -1.32
CA ARG A 72 -0.04 5.08 -2.74
C ARG A 72 0.46 3.66 -2.96
N LEU A 73 1.08 3.02 -1.97
CA LEU A 73 1.53 1.64 -2.09
C LEU A 73 0.36 0.69 -2.42
N LEU A 74 -0.83 0.91 -1.84
CA LEU A 74 -1.97 0.03 -2.11
C LEU A 74 -2.44 0.14 -3.56
N THR A 75 -2.60 1.37 -4.07
CA THR A 75 -3.14 1.63 -5.40
C THR A 75 -2.12 1.44 -6.52
N SER A 76 -0.82 1.57 -6.24
CA SER A 76 0.25 1.37 -7.23
C SER A 76 0.78 -0.07 -7.27
N VAL A 77 1.00 -0.70 -6.12
CA VAL A 77 1.69 -2.00 -6.04
C VAL A 77 0.74 -3.15 -6.26
N THR A 78 -0.46 -3.12 -5.66
CA THR A 78 -1.40 -4.23 -5.72
C THR A 78 -1.88 -4.54 -7.15
N PRO A 79 -2.26 -3.56 -7.99
CA PRO A 79 -2.65 -3.84 -9.38
C PRO A 79 -1.54 -4.45 -10.23
N ALA A 80 -0.28 -4.03 -10.01
CA ALA A 80 0.87 -4.59 -10.72
C ALA A 80 1.05 -6.09 -10.40
N ILE A 81 0.87 -6.47 -9.14
CA ILE A 81 0.96 -7.87 -8.71
C ILE A 81 -0.21 -8.70 -9.24
N VAL A 82 -1.43 -8.15 -9.24
CA VAL A 82 -2.60 -8.83 -9.83
C VAL A 82 -2.38 -9.11 -11.31
N ARG A 83 -1.86 -8.13 -12.06
CA ARG A 83 -1.52 -8.31 -13.46
C ARG A 83 -0.51 -9.42 -13.68
N ALA A 84 0.57 -9.44 -12.88
CA ALA A 84 1.56 -10.51 -12.95
C ALA A 84 0.96 -11.89 -12.63
N ALA A 85 0.04 -11.97 -11.66
CA ALA A 85 -0.66 -13.21 -11.33
C ALA A 85 -1.58 -13.70 -12.46
N MET A 86 -2.21 -12.79 -13.20
CA MET A 86 -3.00 -13.09 -14.39
C MET A 86 -2.12 -13.56 -15.55
N GLU A 87 -1.05 -12.83 -15.84
CA GLU A 87 -0.09 -13.14 -16.92
C GLU A 87 0.61 -14.49 -16.69
N SER A 88 0.95 -14.82 -15.45
CA SER A 88 1.58 -16.09 -15.10
C SER A 88 0.57 -17.25 -14.96
N GLY A 89 -0.74 -17.00 -15.13
CA GLY A 89 -1.79 -18.01 -15.08
C GLY A 89 -2.11 -18.57 -13.69
N VAL A 90 -1.65 -17.93 -12.61
CA VAL A 90 -1.95 -18.37 -11.23
C VAL A 90 -3.24 -17.77 -10.68
N ALA A 91 -3.73 -16.67 -11.28
CA ALA A 91 -5.00 -16.05 -10.93
C ALA A 91 -6.19 -16.94 -11.33
N ARG A 92 -6.98 -17.37 -10.34
CA ARG A 92 -8.22 -18.14 -10.58
C ARG A 92 -9.44 -17.24 -10.77
N HIS A 93 -9.34 -15.98 -10.38
CA HIS A 93 -10.35 -14.96 -10.60
C HIS A 93 -9.68 -13.71 -11.18
N PRO A 94 -9.44 -13.68 -12.50
CA PRO A 94 -8.83 -12.53 -13.16
C PRO A 94 -9.68 -11.26 -12.97
N ILE A 95 -9.02 -10.11 -12.91
CA ILE A 95 -9.67 -8.80 -12.82
C ILE A 95 -9.64 -8.16 -14.21
N ASP A 96 -10.79 -7.95 -14.82
CA ASP A 96 -10.88 -7.40 -16.18
C ASP A 96 -10.94 -5.87 -16.18
N ASP A 97 -11.60 -5.27 -15.18
CA ASP A 97 -11.75 -3.82 -15.03
C ASP A 97 -10.80 -3.28 -13.96
N PHE A 98 -9.60 -2.88 -14.39
CA PHE A 98 -8.59 -2.30 -13.52
C PHE A 98 -8.96 -0.90 -13.02
N ASP A 99 -9.80 -0.16 -13.74
CA ASP A 99 -10.25 1.16 -13.31
C ASP A 99 -11.21 1.05 -12.12
N HIS A 100 -12.15 0.10 -12.20
CA HIS A 100 -13.03 -0.24 -11.08
C HIS A 100 -12.22 -0.79 -9.90
N TYR A 101 -11.24 -1.65 -10.16
CA TYR A 101 -10.38 -2.18 -9.11
C TYR A 101 -9.58 -1.09 -8.40
N GLY A 102 -9.04 -0.11 -9.14
CA GLY A 102 -8.36 1.05 -8.56
C GLY A 102 -9.23 1.83 -7.59
N ARG A 103 -10.47 2.17 -8.01
CA ARG A 103 -11.44 2.86 -7.14
C ARG A 103 -11.78 2.06 -5.88
N TYR A 104 -11.96 0.74 -6.01
CA TYR A 104 -12.18 -0.14 -4.87
C TYR A 104 -11.03 -0.12 -3.86
N LEU A 105 -9.78 -0.11 -4.33
CA LEU A 105 -8.61 0.00 -3.46
C LEU A 105 -8.54 1.37 -2.75
N GLU A 106 -8.90 2.45 -3.43
CA GLU A 106 -9.02 3.79 -2.84
C GLU A 106 -10.08 3.84 -1.73
N GLU A 107 -11.25 3.23 -1.97
CA GLU A 107 -12.34 3.13 -0.98
C GLU A 107 -11.90 2.40 0.29
N ILE A 108 -11.16 1.29 0.16
CA ILE A 108 -10.60 0.56 1.31
C ILE A 108 -9.69 1.47 2.14
N MET A 109 -8.85 2.28 1.49
CA MET A 109 -7.94 3.18 2.20
C MET A 109 -8.72 4.28 2.94
N CYS A 110 -9.72 4.89 2.30
CA CYS A 110 -10.58 5.91 2.92
C CYS A 110 -11.38 5.37 4.11
N ALA A 111 -11.90 4.15 4.02
CA ALA A 111 -12.59 3.49 5.12
C ALA A 111 -11.66 3.24 6.31
N ASN A 112 -10.42 2.79 6.05
CA ASN A 112 -9.42 2.58 7.09
C ASN A 112 -9.02 3.89 7.78
N ASP A 113 -8.80 4.97 7.04
CA ASP A 113 -8.49 6.29 7.62
C ASP A 113 -9.59 6.77 8.58
N SER A 114 -10.85 6.56 8.20
CA SER A 114 -12.01 6.95 9.00
C SER A 114 -12.10 6.13 10.29
N LEU A 115 -11.84 4.82 10.20
CA LEU A 115 -11.81 3.92 11.35
C LEU A 115 -10.64 4.25 12.30
N ILE A 116 -9.44 4.48 11.76
CA ILE A 116 -8.26 4.82 12.56
C ILE A 116 -8.46 6.16 13.27
N LYS A 117 -9.01 7.17 12.58
CA LYS A 117 -9.35 8.46 13.20
C LYS A 117 -10.37 8.28 14.33
N TYR A 118 -11.40 7.47 14.11
CA TYR A 118 -12.38 7.15 15.14
C TYR A 118 -11.74 6.46 16.35
N LEU A 119 -10.89 5.45 16.13
CA LEU A 119 -10.19 4.74 17.21
C LEU A 119 -9.24 5.66 17.99
N ALA A 120 -8.48 6.52 17.31
CA ALA A 120 -7.61 7.50 17.95
C ALA A 120 -8.40 8.48 18.84
N GLN A 121 -9.52 9.01 18.32
CA GLN A 121 -10.41 9.90 19.09
C GLN A 121 -10.99 9.21 20.33
N THR A 122 -11.43 7.95 20.20
CA THR A 122 -11.93 7.19 21.35
C THR A 122 -10.84 6.92 22.39
N HIS A 123 -9.62 6.60 21.97
CA HIS A 123 -8.50 6.36 22.88
C HIS A 123 -8.10 7.64 23.65
N ASP A 124 -8.00 8.79 22.97
CA ASP A 124 -7.70 10.08 23.61
C ASP A 124 -8.80 10.48 24.59
N SER A 125 -10.07 10.23 24.25
CA SER A 125 -11.19 10.47 25.17
C SER A 125 -11.19 9.53 26.39
N CYS A 126 -10.68 8.31 26.27
CA CYS A 126 -10.46 7.40 27.40
C CYS A 126 -9.24 7.76 28.25
N ALA A 127 -8.19 8.34 27.65
CA ALA A 127 -6.99 8.81 28.35
C ALA A 127 -7.26 10.08 29.20
N CYS A 128 -8.30 10.84 28.86
CA CYS A 128 -8.78 11.98 29.64
C CYS A 128 -9.78 11.62 30.76
N ASN A 129 -10.01 10.34 31.08
CA ASN A 129 -10.87 9.95 32.20
C ASN A 129 -10.13 10.10 33.55
N PRO A 130 -10.51 11.06 34.43
CA PRO A 130 -9.81 11.32 35.69
C PRO A 130 -10.07 10.27 36.79
N TYR A 131 -10.76 9.16 36.51
CA TYR A 131 -11.10 8.11 37.48
C TYR A 131 -10.23 6.83 37.36
N ARG A 132 -8.96 6.94 36.95
CA ARG A 132 -7.99 5.83 37.01
C ARG A 132 -6.82 6.15 37.91
#